data_AF-A0A094EFJ5-F1
#
_entry.id   AF-A0A094EFJ5-F1
#
_cell.length_a   1.000
_cell.length_b   1.000
_cell.length_c   1.000
_cell.angle_alpha   90.00
_cell.angle_beta   90.00
_cell.angle_gamma   90.00
#
_symmetry.space_group_name_H-M   'P 1'
#
loop_
_entity.id
_entity.type
_entity.pdbx_description
1 polymer ?
#
loop_
_entity_poly.entity_id
_entity_poly.type
_entity_poly.pdbx_seq_one_letter_code
_entity_poly.pdbx_strand_id
1 'polypeptide(L)'
;MAATTSTTQVEAITADNILRLFPDIDTSSAAFEGHDEEQIRLMDEVCIVLDENDKPIGNFSKKICHLMTNIDKGLLHRAFSVFLFDSQNRLLLQQRATEKITFPDMWTNTCCSHPLGIPGEGGAELAEAVSGVKNAARRKLDHELGIKPEQVPFDDFRFLTRIHYKAPCGDGKWGEHEIDYILFIKADVDLNPSPNEVRDVKYVTADELKAMFKDSNLVFTPWFKLICESLLFDWWAHLDAGLEKFENESEIRRM
;
A
#
# COMPACT_ATOMS: atom_id res chain seq x y z
N MET A 1 36.27 -15.44 -32.01
CA MET A 1 35.26 -14.36 -31.96
C MET A 1 34.49 -14.54 -30.68
N ALA A 2 34.94 -13.92 -29.59
CA ALA A 2 34.27 -14.00 -28.28
C ALA A 2 33.16 -12.95 -28.27
N ALA A 3 31.91 -13.38 -28.13
CA ALA A 3 30.77 -12.50 -27.96
C ALA A 3 30.78 -11.97 -26.53
N THR A 4 31.10 -10.70 -26.35
CA THR A 4 30.94 -9.97 -25.10
C THR A 4 29.45 -9.63 -24.94
N THR A 5 28.76 -10.38 -24.09
CA THR A 5 27.45 -10.00 -23.57
C THR A 5 27.62 -8.78 -22.67
N SER A 6 27.22 -7.60 -23.16
CA SER A 6 27.06 -6.41 -22.34
C SER A 6 25.82 -6.60 -21.47
N THR A 7 26.02 -6.97 -20.21
CA THR A 7 25.02 -6.78 -19.17
C THR A 7 24.90 -5.29 -18.94
N THR A 8 23.80 -4.69 -19.38
CA THR A 8 23.44 -3.32 -19.02
C THR A 8 23.16 -3.31 -17.52
N GLN A 9 24.13 -2.89 -16.71
CA GLN A 9 23.88 -2.59 -15.30
C GLN A 9 22.91 -1.42 -15.25
N VAL A 10 21.69 -1.67 -14.76
CA VAL A 10 20.75 -0.60 -14.45
C VAL A 10 21.39 0.23 -13.33
N GLU A 11 21.55 1.53 -13.57
CA GLU A 11 22.09 2.46 -12.58
C GLU A 11 21.18 2.49 -11.35
N ALA A 12 21.73 2.32 -10.14
CA ALA A 12 20.94 2.39 -8.92
C ALA A 12 20.35 3.80 -8.73
N ILE A 13 19.07 3.87 -8.35
CA ILE A 13 18.39 5.15 -8.11
C ILE A 13 18.83 5.68 -6.73
N THR A 14 19.31 6.90 -6.68
CA THR A 14 19.80 7.59 -5.49
C THR A 14 19.27 9.01 -5.44
N ALA A 15 19.39 9.66 -4.28
CA ALA A 15 19.00 11.07 -4.13
C ALA A 15 19.72 12.00 -5.12
N ASP A 16 20.95 11.66 -5.53
CA ASP A 16 21.76 12.48 -6.42
C ASP A 16 21.34 12.37 -7.89
N ASN A 17 20.81 11.22 -8.31
CA ASN A 17 20.49 10.96 -9.72
C ASN A 17 18.99 10.91 -10.02
N ILE A 18 18.11 10.83 -9.02
CA ILE A 18 16.67 10.64 -9.20
C ILE A 18 16.03 11.69 -10.13
N LEU A 19 16.36 12.98 -9.97
CA LEU A 19 15.82 14.04 -10.84
C LEU A 19 16.33 13.94 -12.29
N ARG A 20 17.51 13.35 -12.51
CA ARG A 20 18.07 13.11 -13.85
C ARG A 20 17.47 11.87 -14.49
N LEU A 21 17.16 10.83 -13.70
CA LEU A 21 16.58 9.58 -14.18
C LEU A 21 15.09 9.71 -14.51
N PHE A 22 14.41 10.63 -13.83
CA PHE A 22 13.00 10.97 -14.07
C PHE A 22 12.82 12.47 -14.41
N PRO A 23 13.45 12.96 -15.49
CA PRO A 23 13.44 14.39 -15.84
C PRO A 23 12.13 14.80 -16.53
N ASP A 24 11.53 13.86 -17.26
CA ASP A 24 10.27 14.01 -17.98
C ASP A 24 9.11 13.70 -17.04
N ILE A 25 8.89 14.60 -16.06
CA ILE A 25 7.68 14.59 -15.27
C ILE A 25 6.53 14.96 -16.22
N ASP A 26 5.88 13.96 -16.79
CA ASP A 26 4.68 14.15 -17.59
C ASP A 26 3.56 14.67 -16.66
N THR A 27 3.47 15.99 -16.57
CA THR A 27 2.43 16.72 -15.85
C THR A 27 1.13 16.78 -16.64
N SER A 28 1.06 16.23 -17.86
CA SER A 28 -0.12 16.37 -18.71
C SER A 28 -1.33 15.61 -18.14
N SER A 29 -2.50 16.23 -18.21
CA SER A 29 -3.77 15.65 -17.76
C SER A 29 -4.30 14.55 -18.69
N ALA A 30 -3.65 14.30 -19.83
CA ALA A 30 -4.03 13.23 -20.77
C ALA A 30 -4.00 11.85 -20.10
N ALA A 31 -3.23 11.70 -19.01
CA ALA A 31 -3.22 10.48 -18.23
C ALA A 31 -4.56 10.18 -17.52
N PHE A 32 -5.43 11.20 -17.37
CA PHE A 32 -6.61 11.19 -16.52
C PHE A 32 -7.93 11.38 -17.26
N GLU A 33 -7.94 11.34 -18.61
CA GLU A 33 -9.19 11.48 -19.38
C GLU A 33 -10.23 10.44 -18.93
N GLY A 34 -11.39 10.91 -18.44
CA GLY A 34 -12.50 10.07 -18.00
C GLY A 34 -12.49 9.67 -16.52
N HIS A 35 -11.52 10.11 -15.72
CA HIS A 35 -11.47 9.86 -14.28
C HIS A 35 -12.15 10.96 -13.46
N ASP A 36 -12.59 10.61 -12.24
CA ASP A 36 -13.24 11.52 -11.30
C ASP A 36 -12.30 12.65 -10.82
N GLU A 37 -12.84 13.87 -10.65
CA GLU A 37 -12.05 15.06 -10.30
C GLU A 37 -11.35 14.94 -8.94
N GLU A 38 -11.97 14.27 -7.96
CA GLU A 38 -11.38 14.07 -6.64
C GLU A 38 -10.21 13.08 -6.71
N GLN A 39 -10.34 11.99 -7.46
CA GLN A 39 -9.26 11.03 -7.66
C GLN A 39 -8.08 11.64 -8.44
N ILE A 40 -8.34 12.54 -9.38
CA ILE A 40 -7.28 13.31 -10.06
C ILE A 40 -6.55 14.22 -9.07
N ARG A 41 -7.28 14.93 -8.20
CA ARG A 41 -6.67 15.77 -7.18
C ARG A 41 -5.80 14.97 -6.20
N LEU A 42 -6.23 13.76 -5.83
CA LEU A 42 -5.44 12.86 -4.98
C LEU A 42 -4.17 12.35 -5.67
N MET A 43 -4.06 12.45 -7.00
CA MET A 43 -2.84 12.06 -7.72
C MET A 43 -1.69 13.07 -7.58
N ASP A 44 -1.98 14.26 -7.05
CA ASP A 44 -0.97 15.26 -6.68
C ASP A 44 -0.40 15.06 -5.27
N GLU A 45 -0.93 14.11 -4.50
CA GLU A 45 -0.36 13.73 -3.20
C GLU A 45 1.10 13.31 -3.35
N VAL A 46 1.95 13.73 -2.41
CA VAL A 46 3.40 13.57 -2.51
C VAL A 46 3.83 12.31 -1.77
N CYS A 47 4.17 11.27 -2.51
CA CYS A 47 4.70 10.01 -2.01
C CYS A 47 6.20 10.11 -1.69
N ILE A 48 6.63 9.33 -0.70
CA ILE A 48 8.05 9.18 -0.33
C ILE A 48 8.70 8.13 -1.24
N VAL A 49 9.70 8.54 -2.03
CA VAL A 49 10.44 7.66 -2.93
C VAL A 49 11.62 7.04 -2.19
N LEU A 50 11.85 5.76 -2.43
CA LEU A 50 12.80 4.93 -1.68
C LEU A 50 13.87 4.32 -2.59
N ASP A 51 14.99 3.93 -1.97
CA ASP A 51 15.83 2.87 -2.49
C ASP A 51 15.29 1.47 -2.10
N GLU A 52 15.92 0.41 -2.57
CA GLU A 52 15.51 -0.97 -2.27
C GLU A 52 15.68 -1.39 -0.79
N ASN A 53 16.33 -0.56 0.03
CA ASN A 53 16.55 -0.80 1.46
C ASN A 53 15.65 0.09 2.32
N ASP A 54 14.61 0.67 1.72
CA ASP A 54 13.64 1.54 2.39
C ASP A 54 14.28 2.82 2.97
N LYS A 55 15.33 3.32 2.31
CA LYS A 55 15.89 4.64 2.59
C LYS A 55 15.23 5.69 1.70
N PRO A 56 14.71 6.79 2.27
CA PRO A 56 14.10 7.85 1.47
C PRO A 56 15.15 8.57 0.64
N ILE A 57 14.93 8.62 -0.68
CA ILE A 57 15.82 9.24 -1.66
C ILE A 57 15.18 10.44 -2.37
N GLY A 58 13.88 10.67 -2.16
CA GLY A 58 13.18 11.80 -2.76
C GLY A 58 11.69 11.77 -2.49
N ASN A 59 10.96 12.66 -3.16
CA ASN A 59 9.51 12.72 -3.10
C ASN A 59 8.97 13.02 -4.50
N PHE A 60 7.93 12.30 -4.91
CA PHE A 60 7.24 12.52 -6.19
C PHE A 60 5.73 12.44 -6.01
N SER A 61 4.99 13.00 -6.97
CA SER A 61 3.54 12.87 -6.96
C SER A 61 3.11 11.43 -7.13
N LYS A 62 1.98 11.07 -6.53
CA LYS A 62 1.36 9.77 -6.62
C LYS A 62 1.22 9.33 -8.07
N LYS A 63 0.82 10.24 -8.96
CA LYS A 63 0.82 10.01 -10.42
C LYS A 63 2.13 9.39 -10.92
N ILE A 64 3.26 10.06 -10.66
CA ILE A 64 4.58 9.65 -11.17
C ILE A 64 4.95 8.28 -10.62
N CYS A 65 4.70 8.05 -9.33
CA CYS A 65 5.01 6.81 -8.64
C CYS A 65 4.23 5.59 -9.19
N HIS A 66 3.01 5.79 -9.69
CA HIS A 66 2.13 4.71 -10.12
C HIS A 66 2.13 4.46 -11.64
N LEU A 67 2.91 5.22 -12.43
CA LEU A 67 3.04 4.99 -13.87
C LEU A 67 4.01 3.84 -14.16
N MET A 68 3.57 2.85 -14.92
CA MET A 68 4.40 1.69 -15.30
C MET A 68 5.69 2.11 -16.01
N THR A 69 5.67 3.18 -16.80
CA THR A 69 6.86 3.72 -17.47
C THR A 69 7.97 4.16 -16.51
N ASN A 70 7.62 4.51 -15.26
CA ASN A 70 8.58 4.89 -14.22
C ASN A 70 8.89 3.71 -13.30
N ILE A 71 7.88 2.90 -12.97
CA ILE A 71 8.04 1.66 -12.21
C ILE A 71 9.01 0.70 -12.92
N ASP A 72 8.92 0.55 -14.24
CA ASP A 72 9.80 -0.33 -15.02
C ASP A 72 11.24 0.20 -15.12
N LYS A 73 11.46 1.48 -14.81
CA LYS A 73 12.80 2.07 -14.61
C LYS A 73 13.31 1.87 -13.18
N GLY A 74 12.51 1.29 -12.28
CA GLY A 74 12.85 1.00 -10.89
C GLY A 74 12.29 1.98 -9.87
N LEU A 75 11.42 2.93 -10.25
CA LEU A 75 10.85 3.88 -9.28
C LEU A 75 10.03 3.14 -8.22
N LEU A 76 10.35 3.38 -6.95
CA LEU A 76 9.83 2.65 -5.78
C LEU A 76 9.40 3.65 -4.71
N HIS A 77 8.24 3.46 -4.10
CA HIS A 77 7.74 4.34 -3.03
C HIS A 77 7.31 3.58 -1.79
N ARG A 78 7.21 4.29 -0.66
CA ARG A 78 6.72 3.73 0.60
C ARG A 78 5.20 3.61 0.58
N ALA A 79 4.69 2.51 1.12
CA ALA A 79 3.27 2.27 1.31
C ALA A 79 2.97 1.63 2.67
N PHE A 80 1.69 1.51 2.99
CA PHE A 80 1.22 0.73 4.13
C PHE A 80 -0.08 -0.02 3.80
N SER A 81 -0.27 -1.13 4.49
CA SER A 81 -1.48 -1.96 4.46
C SER A 81 -1.98 -2.23 5.87
N VAL A 82 -3.18 -1.74 6.17
CA VAL A 82 -3.86 -1.95 7.46
C VAL A 82 -4.74 -3.19 7.42
N PHE A 83 -4.61 -4.03 8.45
CA PHE A 83 -5.49 -5.15 8.77
C PHE A 83 -6.15 -4.87 10.13
N LEU A 84 -7.40 -4.43 10.09
CA LEU A 84 -8.22 -4.14 11.26
C LEU A 84 -9.09 -5.34 11.57
N PHE A 85 -8.95 -5.85 12.78
CA PHE A 85 -9.76 -6.92 13.32
C PHE A 85 -10.74 -6.37 14.36
N ASP A 86 -11.96 -6.88 14.38
CA ASP A 86 -12.90 -6.57 15.45
C ASP A 86 -12.64 -7.45 16.69
N SER A 87 -13.44 -7.24 17.74
CA SER A 87 -13.35 -8.05 18.97
C SER A 87 -13.63 -9.55 18.77
N GLN A 88 -14.24 -9.94 17.65
CA GLN A 88 -14.54 -11.32 17.26
C GLN A 88 -13.49 -11.91 16.33
N ASN A 89 -12.34 -11.25 16.15
CA ASN A 89 -11.27 -11.64 15.23
C ASN A 89 -11.72 -11.72 13.77
N ARG A 90 -12.72 -10.93 13.36
CA ARG A 90 -13.10 -10.78 11.96
C ARG A 90 -12.30 -9.64 11.34
N LEU A 91 -11.71 -9.87 10.16
CA LEU A 91 -10.98 -8.86 9.40
C LEU A 91 -11.97 -7.98 8.64
N LEU A 92 -11.79 -6.66 8.75
CA LEU A 92 -12.49 -5.70 7.91
C LEU A 92 -11.84 -5.65 6.52
N LEU A 93 -12.62 -5.97 5.50
CA LEU A 93 -12.27 -5.78 4.10
C LEU A 93 -12.99 -4.57 3.53
N GLN A 94 -12.38 -3.95 2.53
CA GLN A 94 -13.05 -3.01 1.65
C GLN A 94 -13.06 -3.52 0.21
N GLN A 95 -14.11 -3.15 -0.53
CA GLN A 95 -14.13 -3.17 -1.98
C GLN A 95 -13.81 -1.76 -2.47
N ARG A 96 -12.80 -1.63 -3.32
CA ARG A 96 -12.37 -0.35 -3.89
C ARG A 96 -13.49 0.25 -4.76
N ALA A 97 -13.68 1.56 -4.68
CA ALA A 97 -14.62 2.29 -5.53
C ALA A 97 -14.30 2.13 -7.03
N THR A 98 -15.32 2.29 -7.87
CA THR A 98 -15.18 2.20 -9.34
C THR A 98 -14.35 3.37 -9.88
N GLU A 99 -14.37 4.49 -9.16
CA GLU A 99 -13.68 5.75 -9.47
C GLU A 99 -12.17 5.65 -9.26
N LYS A 100 -11.67 4.64 -8.51
CA LYS A 100 -10.24 4.45 -8.24
C LYS A 100 -9.46 4.24 -9.53
N ILE A 101 -8.38 5.01 -9.68
CA ILE A 101 -7.51 4.91 -10.87
C ILE A 101 -6.81 3.56 -10.93
N THR A 102 -6.33 3.04 -9.79
CA THR A 102 -5.69 1.72 -9.71
C THR A 102 -6.63 0.69 -9.09
N PHE A 103 -6.76 -0.47 -9.73
CA PHE A 103 -7.52 -1.63 -9.24
C PHE A 103 -8.96 -1.30 -8.77
N PRO A 104 -9.81 -0.65 -9.59
CA PRO A 104 -11.20 -0.39 -9.22
C PRO A 104 -11.99 -1.69 -9.02
N ASP A 105 -13.03 -1.64 -8.19
CA ASP A 105 -13.96 -2.75 -7.90
C ASP A 105 -13.37 -4.02 -7.28
N MET A 106 -12.07 -4.03 -6.94
CA MET A 106 -11.40 -5.16 -6.31
C MET A 106 -11.54 -5.13 -4.78
N TRP A 107 -11.71 -6.30 -4.19
CA TRP A 107 -11.63 -6.51 -2.74
C TRP A 107 -10.19 -6.49 -2.26
N THR A 108 -9.96 -5.87 -1.10
CA THR A 108 -8.65 -5.76 -0.48
C THR A 108 -8.76 -5.69 1.06
N ASN A 109 -7.63 -5.64 1.75
CA ASN A 109 -7.60 -5.44 3.21
C ASN A 109 -8.15 -4.04 3.58
N THR A 110 -8.35 -3.81 4.88
CA THR A 110 -8.99 -2.62 5.46
C THR A 110 -8.69 -1.29 4.76
N CYS A 111 -7.41 -0.95 4.59
CA CYS A 111 -6.99 0.33 4.01
C CYS A 111 -5.54 0.19 3.51
N CYS A 112 -5.29 0.64 2.29
CA CYS A 112 -3.96 0.65 1.66
C CYS A 112 -3.70 2.04 1.07
N SER A 113 -2.60 2.67 1.45
CA SER A 113 -2.25 4.00 0.98
C SER A 113 -0.78 4.30 1.27
N HIS A 114 -0.38 5.55 1.04
CA HIS A 114 0.99 6.02 1.18
C HIS A 114 1.13 6.97 2.38
N PRO A 115 2.24 6.88 3.15
CA PRO A 115 2.70 8.01 3.94
C PRO A 115 3.13 9.15 3.01
N LEU A 116 2.79 10.38 3.38
CA LEU A 116 3.13 11.55 2.59
C LEU A 116 4.46 12.17 3.01
N GLY A 117 5.10 12.89 2.09
CA GLY A 117 6.30 13.71 2.33
C GLY A 117 6.05 14.95 3.20
N ILE A 118 5.21 14.85 4.24
CA ILE A 118 4.81 15.91 5.16
C ILE A 118 5.38 15.64 6.57
N PRO A 119 5.49 16.67 7.43
CA PRO A 119 5.92 16.48 8.81
C PRO A 119 5.03 15.47 9.54
N GLY A 120 5.65 14.46 10.15
CA GLY A 120 4.97 13.45 10.96
C GLY A 120 4.60 12.15 10.25
N GLU A 121 4.71 12.05 8.92
CA GLU A 121 4.47 10.81 8.16
C GLU A 121 5.74 10.20 7.52
N GLY A 122 6.85 10.93 7.51
CA GLY A 122 8.15 10.46 7.01
C GLY A 122 8.95 9.62 8.01
N GLY A 123 10.23 9.41 7.70
CA GLY A 123 11.19 8.73 8.56
C GLY A 123 12.30 8.06 7.74
N ALA A 124 13.56 8.24 8.15
CA ALA A 124 14.71 7.64 7.46
C ALA A 124 15.14 6.32 8.10
N GLU A 125 14.93 6.19 9.41
CA GLU A 125 15.16 4.97 10.15
C GLU A 125 13.85 4.23 10.42
N LEU A 126 13.95 2.90 10.62
CA LEU A 126 12.77 2.03 10.72
C LEU A 126 11.78 2.51 11.78
N ALA A 127 12.23 2.85 12.99
CA ALA A 127 11.36 3.29 14.07
C ALA A 127 10.59 4.58 13.73
N GLU A 128 11.25 5.54 13.07
CA GLU A 128 10.62 6.78 12.60
C GLU A 128 9.62 6.50 11.50
N ALA A 129 10.01 5.67 10.53
CA ALA A 129 9.15 5.33 9.40
C ALA A 129 7.90 4.55 9.83
N VAL A 130 8.02 3.64 10.82
CA VAL A 130 6.86 2.97 11.45
C VAL A 130 5.93 4.00 12.10
N SER A 131 6.48 4.95 12.86
CA SER A 131 5.69 6.04 13.46
C SER A 131 4.98 6.88 12.39
N GLY A 132 5.69 7.24 11.32
CA GLY A 132 5.14 8.00 10.20
C GLY A 132 4.02 7.27 9.48
N VAL A 133 4.21 5.99 9.18
CA VAL A 133 3.22 5.12 8.57
C VAL A 133 1.98 4.93 9.45
N LYS A 134 2.12 4.81 10.78
CA LYS A 134 0.97 4.76 11.69
C LYS A 134 0.13 6.05 11.65
N ASN A 135 0.77 7.21 11.54
CA ASN A 135 0.04 8.47 11.38
C ASN A 135 -0.71 8.53 10.05
N ALA A 136 -0.07 8.11 8.97
CA ALA A 136 -0.68 8.04 7.64
C ALA A 136 -1.88 7.07 7.62
N ALA A 137 -1.75 5.92 8.29
CA ALA A 137 -2.83 4.95 8.45
C ALA A 137 -4.05 5.55 9.16
N ARG A 138 -3.85 6.26 10.28
CA ARG A 138 -4.95 6.95 10.99
C ARG A 138 -5.65 7.98 10.12
N ARG A 139 -4.88 8.80 9.38
CA ARG A 139 -5.43 9.78 8.43
C ARG A 139 -6.28 9.11 7.36
N LYS A 140 -5.79 8.02 6.77
CA LYS A 140 -6.47 7.35 5.65
C LYS A 140 -7.64 6.48 6.09
N LEU A 141 -7.60 5.89 7.29
CA LEU A 141 -8.77 5.22 7.89
C LEU A 141 -9.93 6.18 8.11
N ASP A 142 -9.67 7.42 8.57
CA ASP A 142 -10.72 8.44 8.67
C ASP A 142 -11.21 8.88 7.28
N HIS A 143 -10.28 9.13 6.34
CA HIS A 143 -10.64 9.59 5.01
C HIS A 143 -11.45 8.56 4.20
N GLU A 144 -11.03 7.28 4.18
CA GLU A 144 -11.65 6.25 3.33
C GLU A 144 -12.86 5.58 4.01
N LEU A 145 -12.75 5.29 5.31
CA LEU A 145 -13.74 4.49 6.05
C LEU A 145 -14.51 5.30 7.10
N GLY A 146 -14.17 6.57 7.32
CA GLY A 146 -14.79 7.40 8.36
C GLY A 146 -14.40 7.02 9.78
N ILE A 147 -13.40 6.15 9.96
CA ILE A 147 -12.97 5.66 11.27
C ILE A 147 -12.18 6.76 11.97
N LYS A 148 -12.77 7.29 13.03
CA LYS A 148 -12.18 8.42 13.76
C LYS A 148 -10.89 8.03 14.50
N PRO A 149 -9.85 8.91 14.54
CA PRO A 149 -8.57 8.60 15.15
C PRO A 149 -8.61 8.23 16.64
N GLU A 150 -9.70 8.52 17.34
CA GLU A 150 -9.96 8.14 18.73
C GLU A 150 -10.34 6.66 18.87
N GLN A 151 -10.92 6.06 17.83
CA GLN A 151 -11.28 4.64 17.79
C GLN A 151 -10.09 3.74 17.43
N VAL A 152 -9.05 4.33 16.86
CA VAL A 152 -7.79 3.66 16.47
C VAL A 152 -6.59 4.39 17.08
N PRO A 153 -6.35 4.22 18.40
CA PRO A 153 -5.22 4.85 19.08
C PRO A 153 -3.88 4.48 18.43
N PHE A 154 -2.96 5.44 18.40
CA PHE A 154 -1.65 5.28 17.74
C PHE A 154 -0.85 4.08 18.28
N ASP A 155 -0.88 3.87 19.60
CA ASP A 155 -0.12 2.83 20.27
C ASP A 155 -0.69 1.42 20.04
N ASP A 156 -1.97 1.32 19.66
CA ASP A 156 -2.65 0.04 19.40
C ASP A 156 -2.29 -0.54 18.03
N PHE A 157 -1.68 0.25 17.14
CA PHE A 157 -1.14 -0.25 15.89
C PHE A 157 0.09 -1.14 16.14
N ARG A 158 0.02 -2.35 15.61
CA ARG A 158 1.06 -3.38 15.67
C ARG A 158 1.76 -3.45 14.31
N PHE A 159 3.04 -3.11 14.26
CA PHE A 159 3.84 -3.23 13.04
C PHE A 159 4.44 -4.63 12.97
N LEU A 160 4.12 -5.35 11.89
CA LEU A 160 4.60 -6.71 11.69
C LEU A 160 5.93 -6.69 10.93
N THR A 161 5.85 -6.41 9.62
CA THR A 161 6.96 -6.53 8.69
C THR A 161 6.79 -5.58 7.50
N ARG A 162 7.78 -5.56 6.61
CA ARG A 162 7.73 -4.85 5.32
C ARG A 162 7.79 -5.84 4.17
N ILE A 163 6.95 -5.61 3.16
CA ILE A 163 6.88 -6.43 1.95
C ILE A 163 7.20 -5.57 0.73
N HIS A 164 8.26 -5.92 0.00
CA HIS A 164 8.58 -5.34 -1.29
C HIS A 164 7.91 -6.17 -2.40
N TYR A 165 7.00 -5.55 -3.14
CA TYR A 165 6.28 -6.18 -4.24
C TYR A 165 6.13 -5.23 -5.45
N LYS A 166 5.84 -5.81 -6.62
CA LYS A 166 5.48 -5.06 -7.84
C LYS A 166 4.26 -5.68 -8.51
N ALA A 167 3.26 -4.87 -8.84
CA ALA A 167 2.01 -5.34 -9.46
C ALA A 167 1.51 -4.36 -10.55
N PRO A 168 1.48 -4.75 -11.84
CA PRO A 168 0.85 -3.93 -12.86
C PRO A 168 -0.68 -3.95 -12.74
N CYS A 169 -1.33 -2.83 -13.06
CA CYS A 169 -2.77 -2.77 -13.30
C CYS A 169 -3.09 -3.45 -14.64
N GLY A 170 -4.31 -3.96 -14.80
CA GLY A 170 -4.75 -4.68 -16.01
C GLY A 170 -4.74 -3.83 -17.30
N ASP A 171 -4.68 -2.50 -17.19
CA ASP A 171 -4.64 -1.57 -18.31
C ASP A 171 -3.23 -1.33 -18.89
N GLY A 172 -2.18 -1.84 -18.24
CA GLY A 172 -0.79 -1.71 -18.66
C GLY A 172 -0.16 -0.32 -18.49
N LYS A 173 -0.92 0.67 -17.99
CA LYS A 173 -0.45 2.05 -17.78
C LYS A 173 -0.10 2.32 -16.33
N TRP A 174 -0.94 1.84 -15.42
CA TRP A 174 -0.78 2.05 -14.00
C TRP A 174 -0.28 0.78 -13.30
N GLY A 175 0.27 0.93 -12.11
CA GLY A 175 0.71 -0.19 -11.28
C GLY A 175 1.18 0.26 -9.90
N GLU A 176 1.64 -0.71 -9.13
CA GLU A 176 2.25 -0.54 -7.81
C GLU A 176 3.67 -1.10 -7.81
N HIS A 177 4.59 -0.40 -7.17
CA HIS A 177 5.93 -0.88 -6.84
C HIS A 177 6.32 -0.27 -5.51
N GLU A 178 6.23 -1.07 -4.45
CA GLU A 178 6.12 -0.56 -3.09
C GLU A 178 6.96 -1.35 -2.11
N ILE A 179 7.49 -0.65 -1.10
CA ILE A 179 7.83 -1.26 0.20
C ILE A 179 6.65 -0.99 1.13
N ASP A 180 5.85 -2.03 1.34
CA ASP A 180 4.58 -1.99 2.05
C ASP A 180 4.73 -2.39 3.51
N TYR A 181 4.35 -1.47 4.41
CA TYR A 181 4.36 -1.67 5.84
C TYR A 181 3.07 -2.35 6.31
N ILE A 182 3.20 -3.53 6.90
CA ILE A 182 2.06 -4.30 7.39
C ILE A 182 1.71 -3.86 8.80
N LEU A 183 0.53 -3.24 8.94
CA LEU A 183 -0.01 -2.75 10.19
C LEU A 183 -1.25 -3.55 10.61
N PHE A 184 -1.24 -4.07 11.83
CA PHE A 184 -2.40 -4.70 12.44
C PHE A 184 -2.98 -3.78 13.51
N ILE A 185 -4.30 -3.82 13.67
CA ILE A 185 -4.98 -3.19 14.79
C ILE A 185 -6.22 -3.99 15.14
N LYS A 186 -6.56 -4.08 16.43
CA LYS A 186 -7.79 -4.71 16.89
C LYS A 186 -8.68 -3.68 17.57
N ALA A 187 -9.80 -3.35 16.94
CA ALA A 187 -10.72 -2.32 17.42
C ALA A 187 -12.13 -2.55 16.86
N ASP A 188 -13.14 -2.33 17.69
CA ASP A 188 -14.52 -2.20 17.22
C ASP A 188 -14.74 -0.74 16.80
N VAL A 189 -15.10 -0.53 15.53
CA VAL A 189 -15.14 0.80 14.92
C VAL A 189 -16.47 1.08 14.22
N ASP A 190 -16.88 2.34 14.26
CA ASP A 190 -17.96 2.87 13.44
C ASP A 190 -17.46 3.16 12.02
N LEU A 191 -18.24 2.76 11.02
CA LEU A 191 -17.92 2.96 9.60
C LEU A 191 -18.81 4.02 8.98
N ASN A 192 -18.20 4.95 8.26
CA ASN A 192 -18.85 5.88 7.36
C ASN A 192 -18.02 5.99 6.07
N PRO A 193 -18.03 4.94 5.21
CA PRO A 193 -17.13 4.88 4.06
C PRO A 193 -17.39 5.99 3.04
N SER A 194 -16.32 6.54 2.48
CA SER A 194 -16.40 7.51 1.40
C SER A 194 -16.74 6.79 0.08
N PRO A 195 -17.88 7.11 -0.58
CA PRO A 195 -18.28 6.43 -1.82
C PRO A 195 -17.27 6.54 -2.95
N ASN A 196 -16.45 7.61 -2.98
CA ASN A 196 -15.41 7.82 -3.99
C ASN A 196 -14.14 6.98 -3.75
N GLU A 197 -14.00 6.38 -2.55
CA GLU A 197 -12.84 5.55 -2.20
C GLU A 197 -13.23 4.08 -2.01
N VAL A 198 -14.41 3.83 -1.43
CA VAL A 198 -14.88 2.52 -1.00
C VAL A 198 -16.30 2.25 -1.51
N ARG A 199 -16.44 1.17 -2.28
CA ARG A 199 -17.72 0.69 -2.82
C ARG A 199 -18.53 -0.11 -1.80
N ASP A 200 -17.85 -0.97 -1.06
CA ASP A 200 -18.48 -1.89 -0.10
C ASP A 200 -17.47 -2.26 1.00
N VAL A 201 -17.99 -2.75 2.14
CA VAL A 201 -17.18 -3.19 3.28
C VAL A 201 -17.72 -4.50 3.83
N LYS A 202 -16.83 -5.36 4.33
CA LYS A 202 -17.24 -6.64 4.90
C LYS A 202 -16.30 -7.11 5.99
N TYR A 203 -16.87 -7.42 7.15
CA TYR A 203 -16.17 -8.20 8.17
C TYR A 203 -16.23 -9.69 7.83
N VAL A 204 -15.08 -10.36 7.86
CA VAL A 204 -14.98 -11.79 7.53
C VAL A 204 -14.12 -12.53 8.53
N THR A 205 -14.51 -13.76 8.83
CA THR A 205 -13.63 -14.75 9.48
C THR A 205 -12.59 -15.29 8.49
N ALA A 206 -11.56 -15.96 8.99
CA ALA A 206 -10.55 -16.60 8.15
C ALA A 206 -11.17 -17.62 7.17
N ASP A 207 -12.18 -18.38 7.60
CA ASP A 207 -12.82 -19.39 6.75
C ASP A 207 -13.76 -18.76 5.70
N GLU A 208 -14.46 -17.68 6.05
CA GLU A 208 -15.22 -16.89 5.07
C GLU A 208 -14.31 -16.27 4.02
N LEU A 209 -13.15 -15.73 4.41
CA LEU A 209 -12.17 -15.20 3.46
C LEU A 209 -11.65 -16.29 2.52
N LYS A 210 -11.30 -17.47 3.04
CA LYS A 210 -10.91 -18.63 2.20
C LYS A 210 -12.03 -19.05 1.25
N ALA A 211 -13.29 -18.95 1.66
CA ALA A 211 -14.43 -19.22 0.79
C ALA A 211 -14.58 -18.15 -0.29
N MET A 212 -14.40 -16.87 0.04
CA MET A 212 -14.42 -15.77 -0.92
C MET A 212 -13.33 -15.90 -1.99
N PHE A 213 -12.12 -16.34 -1.64
CA PHE A 213 -11.06 -16.61 -2.63
C PHE A 213 -11.40 -17.73 -3.63
N LYS A 214 -12.37 -18.60 -3.32
CA LYS A 214 -12.85 -19.66 -4.23
C LYS A 214 -13.97 -19.18 -5.16
N ASP A 215 -14.57 -18.03 -4.89
CA ASP A 215 -15.61 -17.45 -5.72
C ASP A 215 -14.99 -16.71 -6.90
N SER A 216 -15.18 -17.23 -8.11
CA SER A 216 -14.63 -16.64 -9.34
C SER A 216 -15.25 -15.30 -9.71
N ASN A 217 -16.36 -14.90 -9.08
CA ASN A 217 -16.99 -13.61 -9.32
C ASN A 217 -16.35 -12.48 -8.50
N LEU A 218 -15.53 -12.83 -7.49
CA LEU A 218 -14.82 -11.87 -6.67
C LEU A 218 -13.40 -11.68 -7.20
N VAL A 219 -12.99 -10.43 -7.33
CA VAL A 219 -11.64 -10.06 -7.75
C VAL A 219 -10.94 -9.40 -6.58
N PHE A 220 -9.69 -9.79 -6.32
CA PHE A 220 -8.89 -9.29 -5.22
C PHE A 220 -7.67 -8.56 -5.74
N THR A 221 -7.20 -7.58 -4.97
CA THR A 221 -5.96 -6.88 -5.34
C THR A 221 -4.74 -7.82 -5.23
N PRO A 222 -3.72 -7.63 -6.08
CA PRO A 222 -2.58 -8.55 -6.14
C PRO A 222 -1.83 -8.68 -4.80
N TRP A 223 -1.58 -7.57 -4.11
CA TRP A 223 -0.89 -7.56 -2.81
C TRP A 223 -1.71 -8.28 -1.74
N PHE A 224 -3.03 -8.06 -1.70
CA PHE A 224 -3.87 -8.70 -0.70
C PHE A 224 -3.91 -10.21 -0.90
N LYS A 225 -4.02 -10.68 -2.15
CA LYS A 225 -3.93 -12.10 -2.48
C LYS A 225 -2.58 -12.68 -2.07
N LEU A 226 -1.48 -11.99 -2.41
CA LEU A 226 -0.12 -12.38 -2.06
C LEU A 226 0.04 -12.54 -0.53
N ILE A 227 -0.37 -11.53 0.24
CA ILE A 227 -0.29 -11.55 1.71
C ILE A 227 -1.18 -12.65 2.30
N CYS A 228 -2.38 -12.85 1.76
CA CYS A 228 -3.30 -13.89 2.21
C CYS A 228 -2.73 -15.30 2.04
N GLU A 229 -2.22 -15.61 0.83
CA GLU A 229 -1.72 -16.94 0.48
C GLU A 229 -0.41 -17.28 1.18
N SER A 230 0.36 -16.29 1.61
CA SER A 230 1.71 -16.48 2.16
C SER A 230 1.81 -16.32 3.68
N LEU A 231 1.10 -15.37 4.28
CA LEU A 231 1.41 -14.87 5.62
C LEU A 231 0.16 -14.67 6.51
N LEU A 232 -0.91 -14.09 5.96
CA LEU A 232 -2.06 -13.61 6.75
C LEU A 232 -2.69 -14.70 7.61
N PHE A 233 -2.94 -15.88 7.06
CA PHE A 233 -3.64 -16.93 7.82
C PHE A 233 -2.83 -17.46 8.99
N ASP A 234 -1.50 -17.45 8.91
CA ASP A 234 -0.63 -17.79 10.03
C ASP A 234 -0.66 -16.68 11.08
N TRP A 235 -0.52 -15.41 10.68
CA TRP A 235 -0.64 -14.28 11.60
C TRP A 235 -1.98 -14.25 12.32
N TRP A 236 -3.08 -14.45 11.59
CA TRP A 236 -4.44 -14.43 12.11
C TRP A 236 -4.67 -15.54 13.16
N ALA A 237 -4.06 -16.72 12.98
CA ALA A 237 -4.13 -17.79 13.98
C ALA A 237 -3.45 -17.44 15.31
N HIS A 238 -2.57 -16.43 15.31
CA HIS A 238 -1.82 -15.97 16.49
C HIS A 238 -2.26 -14.58 16.98
N LEU A 239 -3.39 -14.06 16.50
CA LEU A 239 -3.83 -12.68 16.76
C LEU A 239 -3.97 -12.38 18.26
N ASP A 240 -4.56 -13.29 19.03
CA ASP A 240 -4.76 -13.13 20.48
C ASP A 240 -3.56 -13.59 21.33
N ALA A 241 -2.70 -14.45 20.78
CA ALA A 241 -1.51 -14.96 21.46
C ALA A 241 -0.47 -15.42 20.44
N GLY A 242 0.76 -14.91 20.54
CA GLY A 242 1.87 -15.33 19.69
C GLY A 242 2.16 -14.40 18.52
N LEU A 243 1.40 -13.32 18.30
CA LEU A 243 1.66 -12.37 17.21
C LEU A 243 3.01 -11.65 17.38
N GLU A 244 3.47 -11.48 18.62
CA GLU A 244 4.73 -10.79 18.98
C GLU A 244 5.97 -11.39 18.30
N LYS A 245 5.93 -12.66 17.89
CA LYS A 245 7.03 -13.32 17.15
C LYS A 245 7.18 -12.82 15.71
N PHE A 246 6.16 -12.15 15.17
CA PHE A 246 6.11 -11.60 13.82
C PHE A 246 6.23 -10.07 13.80
N GLU A 247 6.38 -9.43 14.96
CA GLU A 247 6.42 -7.98 15.07
C GLU A 247 7.83 -7.42 14.90
N ASN A 248 7.88 -6.21 14.37
CA ASN A 248 9.10 -5.41 14.26
C ASN A 248 10.23 -6.12 13.48
N GLU A 249 9.88 -6.86 12.44
CA GLU A 249 10.89 -7.48 11.57
C GLU A 249 11.76 -6.41 10.90
N SER A 250 13.08 -6.55 11.04
CA SER A 250 14.05 -5.62 10.48
C SER A 250 14.37 -5.89 9.01
N GLU A 251 14.12 -7.10 8.52
CA GLU A 251 14.34 -7.47 7.13
C GLU A 251 13.11 -7.17 6.28
N ILE A 252 13.34 -6.82 5.01
CA ILE A 252 12.26 -6.59 4.04
C ILE A 252 12.02 -7.90 3.30
N ARG A 253 10.78 -8.39 3.34
CA ARG A 253 10.36 -9.58 2.59
C ARG A 253 10.19 -9.19 1.12
N ARG A 254 10.84 -9.89 0.20
CA ARG A 254 10.74 -9.62 -1.25
C ARG A 254 9.90 -10.69 -1.90
N MET A 255 8.79 -10.29 -2.52
CA MET A 255 7.73 -11.19 -2.97
C MET A 255 7.23 -10.86 -4.38
#